data_AF-A0A2R5GAC5-F1
#
_entry.id   AF-A0A2R5GAC5-F1
#
_cell.length_a   1.000
_cell.length_b   1.000
_cell.length_c   1.000
_cell.angle_alpha   90.00
_cell.angle_beta   90.00
_cell.angle_gamma   90.00
#
_symmetry.space_group_name_H-M   'P 1'
#
loop_
_entity.id
_entity.type
_entity.pdbx_description
1 polymer ?
#
loop_
_entity_poly.entity_id
_entity_poly.type
_entity_poly.pdbx_seq_one_letter_code
_entity_poly.pdbx_strand_id
1 'polypeptide(L)'
;MDIGNDHDPSHKPRGSDTPRSTSRGGRGFSYAKAEDECLISAYVNVSEDSIRGTNQKAEEFWNSVQAKMLELMARKNVASRSPVVRTSIALRNRVRTIERECKRYIFCNLQARKTTRSSGWSESDYVERAEKLYFEEGLAKTGKDANSLSAKESAALKFKFAHVIDIIQQMESLSRIAASTELSEPSHVVPGSDDDHSDDDHSDVSHSDEEEDSGWAGIGCAVGYGYWTQDERVFNQVIMPMVHTFTDGEQAHRLGVLAAKYKLIPRPTKNEGLDLALKQSLWDLEFANPVGLAAGFDKNAEGVEGMARTGFGFVEIGSVTPEPQPGNPKPRVFRLPQDQAVINRYGFNSDGHAAVKANLEAYLSDASRTPCVLGINLGKNKTSPSAIEDYGKGVREFATMADYLVVNISSPNTPGLRNLQAKRELDELISNVVQTRDEVCAGRRRTPVVLKIAPDLSEDDKQDIADVVTSRGVDGLIVSNTTIARPETLVSDARGEVGGLSGMPVKDKSTAVIRDMYRLTQGKVPIIGVGGISTGIDAYEKLKAGASLVQLYTALTYQGFPLVNRLNRELKVLMERDGYHTIAEVVGKDHEK
;
A
#
# COMPACT_ATOMS: atom_id res chain seq x y z
N MET A 1 -52.63 -69.68 5.02
CA MET A 1 -53.26 -69.55 6.33
C MET A 1 -52.24 -69.97 7.36
N ASP A 2 -51.88 -69.02 8.22
CA ASP A 2 -51.48 -69.11 9.64
C ASP A 2 -50.23 -69.92 10.08
N ILE A 3 -49.19 -69.25 10.63
CA ILE A 3 -48.83 -68.95 12.07
C ILE A 3 -48.69 -70.22 12.96
N GLY A 4 -47.72 -70.39 13.88
CA GLY A 4 -46.61 -69.55 14.39
C GLY A 4 -45.46 -70.43 14.93
N ASN A 5 -44.23 -69.96 15.13
CA ASN A 5 -43.72 -68.92 16.06
C ASN A 5 -43.49 -69.47 17.49
N ASP A 6 -42.23 -69.71 17.83
CA ASP A 6 -41.79 -70.22 19.15
C ASP A 6 -40.37 -69.72 19.47
N HIS A 7 -40.21 -68.94 20.56
CA HIS A 7 -39.03 -68.88 21.42
C HIS A 7 -39.16 -67.80 22.54
N ASP A 8 -39.25 -68.30 23.77
CA ASP A 8 -39.04 -67.62 25.07
C ASP A 8 -37.54 -67.85 25.49
N PRO A 9 -36.93 -67.24 26.55
CA PRO A 9 -37.57 -66.45 27.61
C PRO A 9 -36.84 -65.21 28.18
N SER A 10 -37.59 -64.55 29.08
CA SER A 10 -37.16 -63.95 30.36
C SER A 10 -37.11 -62.42 30.49
N HIS A 11 -37.82 -61.93 31.51
CA HIS A 11 -37.93 -60.51 31.91
C HIS A 11 -37.38 -60.31 33.33
N LYS A 12 -36.86 -59.11 33.61
CA LYS A 12 -36.20 -58.72 34.88
C LYS A 12 -37.18 -58.48 36.03
N PRO A 13 -36.66 -58.38 37.26
CA PRO A 13 -37.07 -57.27 38.15
C PRO A 13 -35.89 -56.33 38.53
N ARG A 14 -36.24 -55.20 39.17
CA ARG A 14 -35.41 -54.00 39.43
C ARG A 14 -34.93 -53.93 40.89
N GLY A 15 -33.90 -53.10 41.18
CA GLY A 15 -33.74 -52.52 42.52
C GLY A 15 -32.40 -51.82 42.83
N SER A 16 -32.43 -50.48 42.98
CA SER A 16 -31.49 -49.60 43.72
C SER A 16 -29.99 -49.54 43.32
N ASP A 17 -29.26 -48.42 43.43
CA ASP A 17 -29.62 -46.99 43.30
C ASP A 17 -28.35 -46.13 43.16
N THR A 18 -28.51 -44.81 42.92
CA THR A 18 -27.48 -43.72 42.87
C THR A 18 -26.80 -43.45 41.51
N PRO A 19 -26.47 -42.16 41.20
CA PRO A 19 -26.82 -41.63 39.88
C PRO A 19 -25.64 -41.43 38.92
N ARG A 20 -25.83 -41.81 37.65
CA ARG A 20 -25.04 -41.26 36.53
C ARG A 20 -25.81 -40.11 35.87
N SER A 21 -25.30 -38.90 36.03
CA SER A 21 -25.84 -37.69 35.41
C SER A 21 -25.81 -37.80 33.88
N THR A 22 -26.99 -37.74 33.26
CA THR A 22 -27.11 -37.73 31.80
C THR A 22 -26.83 -36.33 31.24
N SER A 23 -25.56 -35.93 31.21
CA SER A 23 -25.11 -34.77 30.42
C SER A 23 -25.00 -35.15 28.94
N ARG A 24 -26.14 -35.24 28.25
CA ARG A 24 -26.17 -35.12 26.78
C ARG A 24 -25.79 -33.68 26.42
N GLY A 25 -24.48 -33.40 26.44
CA GLY A 25 -23.90 -32.13 26.02
C GLY A 25 -24.38 -31.80 24.62
N GLY A 26 -24.98 -30.62 24.46
CA GLY A 26 -25.43 -30.17 23.13
C GLY A 26 -24.23 -30.00 22.19
N ARG A 27 -24.48 -30.13 20.88
CA ARG A 27 -23.58 -29.61 19.83
C ARG A 27 -23.48 -28.09 20.00
N GLY A 28 -22.53 -27.66 20.82
CA GLY A 28 -22.25 -26.26 21.15
C GLY A 28 -20.78 -26.00 20.98
N PHE A 29 -20.46 -24.92 20.26
CA PHE A 29 -19.15 -24.30 20.03
C PHE A 29 -17.93 -25.13 20.41
N SER A 30 -17.22 -25.62 19.39
CA SER A 30 -15.97 -26.35 19.50
C SER A 30 -14.86 -25.58 20.23
N TYR A 31 -14.97 -24.24 20.31
CA TYR A 31 -14.11 -23.35 21.08
C TYR A 31 -14.94 -22.62 22.17
N ALA A 32 -14.33 -22.31 23.31
CA ALA A 32 -14.94 -21.41 24.31
C ALA A 32 -14.70 -19.93 23.94
N LYS A 33 -15.52 -19.01 24.46
CA LYS A 33 -15.34 -17.55 24.25
C LYS A 33 -13.92 -17.10 24.64
N ALA A 34 -13.50 -17.40 25.87
CA ALA A 34 -12.15 -17.09 26.36
C ALA A 34 -11.02 -17.83 25.60
N GLU A 35 -11.32 -18.94 24.92
CA GLU A 35 -10.35 -19.67 24.07
C GLU A 35 -10.14 -18.90 22.75
N ASP A 36 -11.20 -18.38 22.14
CA ASP A 36 -11.11 -17.50 20.96
C ASP A 36 -10.47 -16.14 21.29
N GLU A 37 -10.76 -15.54 22.45
CA GLU A 37 -10.12 -14.29 22.91
C GLU A 37 -8.59 -14.43 23.05
N CYS A 38 -8.12 -15.59 23.51
CA CYS A 38 -6.69 -15.90 23.58
C CYS A 38 -6.09 -16.16 22.20
N LEU A 39 -6.82 -16.85 21.32
CA LEU A 39 -6.42 -17.10 19.93
C LEU A 39 -6.26 -15.79 19.13
N ILE A 40 -7.23 -14.88 19.21
CA ILE A 40 -7.16 -13.61 18.47
C ILE A 40 -6.08 -12.70 19.06
N SER A 41 -5.91 -12.67 20.38
CA SER A 41 -4.77 -11.96 20.99
C SER A 41 -3.43 -12.49 20.48
N ALA A 42 -3.26 -13.81 20.43
CA ALA A 42 -2.05 -14.45 19.93
C ALA A 42 -1.81 -14.16 18.44
N TYR A 43 -2.86 -14.22 17.61
CA TYR A 43 -2.82 -13.89 16.19
C TYR A 43 -2.37 -12.45 15.94
N VAL A 44 -2.91 -11.48 16.69
CA VAL A 44 -2.52 -10.06 16.58
C VAL A 44 -1.06 -9.86 16.97
N ASN A 45 -0.62 -10.36 18.14
CA ASN A 45 0.76 -10.20 18.62
C ASN A 45 1.79 -10.77 17.61
N VAL A 46 1.56 -11.98 17.09
CA VAL A 46 2.48 -12.62 16.13
C VAL A 46 2.42 -11.93 14.76
N SER A 47 1.26 -11.36 14.39
CA SER A 47 1.16 -10.52 13.19
C SER A 47 2.00 -9.25 13.31
N GLU A 48 2.01 -8.59 14.47
CA GLU A 48 2.87 -7.43 14.74
C GLU A 48 4.37 -7.80 14.65
N ASP A 49 4.78 -8.94 15.22
CA ASP A 49 6.17 -9.42 15.10
C ASP A 49 6.57 -9.81 13.67
N SER A 50 5.61 -10.23 12.82
CA SER A 50 5.83 -10.42 11.38
C SER A 50 6.02 -9.09 10.64
N ILE A 51 5.26 -8.06 11.02
CA ILE A 51 5.34 -6.69 10.47
C ILE A 51 6.65 -6.00 10.87
N ARG A 52 7.19 -6.30 12.07
CA ARG A 52 8.52 -5.85 12.53
C ARG A 52 9.71 -6.51 11.81
N GLY A 53 9.48 -7.31 10.75
CA GLY A 53 10.52 -7.70 9.78
C GLY A 53 11.11 -9.11 9.94
N THR A 54 10.43 -10.04 10.61
CA THR A 54 10.97 -11.39 10.88
C THR A 54 10.91 -12.37 9.71
N ASN A 55 10.29 -12.01 8.58
CA ASN A 55 10.29 -12.77 7.31
C ASN A 55 9.83 -14.26 7.45
N GLN A 56 8.93 -14.51 8.40
CA GLN A 56 8.53 -15.83 8.86
C GLN A 56 7.69 -16.61 7.82
N LYS A 57 7.90 -17.93 7.70
CA LYS A 57 7.08 -18.78 6.83
C LYS A 57 5.66 -18.93 7.39
N ALA A 58 4.68 -19.14 6.51
CA ALA A 58 3.27 -19.20 6.90
C ALA A 58 2.94 -20.28 7.94
N GLU A 59 3.69 -21.38 8.00
CA GLU A 59 3.52 -22.43 9.00
C GLU A 59 4.12 -22.06 10.35
N GLU A 60 5.38 -21.58 10.35
CA GLU A 60 6.08 -21.04 11.52
C GLU A 60 5.22 -19.96 12.21
N PHE A 61 4.56 -19.10 11.43
CA PHE A 61 3.59 -18.13 11.93
C PHE A 61 2.45 -18.77 12.74
N TRP A 62 1.76 -19.79 12.20
CA TRP A 62 0.65 -20.43 12.93
C TRP A 62 1.11 -21.26 14.12
N ASN A 63 2.36 -21.77 14.10
CA ASN A 63 2.99 -22.41 15.25
C ASN A 63 3.33 -21.38 16.35
N SER A 64 3.82 -20.18 15.98
CA SER A 64 4.00 -19.05 16.90
C SER A 64 2.67 -18.58 17.50
N VAL A 65 1.60 -18.48 16.69
CA VAL A 65 0.23 -18.17 17.18
C VAL A 65 -0.26 -19.25 18.15
N GLN A 66 -0.02 -20.52 17.86
CA GLN A 66 -0.38 -21.64 18.75
C GLN A 66 0.35 -21.55 20.10
N ALA A 67 1.67 -21.35 20.08
CA ALA A 67 2.48 -21.20 21.30
C ALA A 67 2.02 -19.98 22.13
N LYS A 68 1.80 -18.83 21.49
CA LYS A 68 1.35 -17.61 22.15
C LYS A 68 -0.07 -17.72 22.70
N MET A 69 -0.95 -18.46 22.03
CA MET A 69 -2.29 -18.77 22.52
C MET A 69 -2.24 -19.62 23.80
N LEU A 70 -1.39 -20.66 23.83
CA LEU A 70 -1.23 -21.51 25.01
C LEU A 70 -0.63 -20.73 26.20
N GLU A 71 0.35 -19.86 25.96
CA GLU A 71 0.89 -18.92 26.97
C GLU A 71 -0.22 -18.05 27.57
N LEU A 72 -1.05 -17.43 26.73
CA LEU A 72 -2.15 -16.56 27.16
C LEU A 72 -3.26 -17.34 27.90
N MET A 73 -3.60 -18.55 27.44
CA MET A 73 -4.57 -19.41 28.11
C MET A 73 -4.09 -19.84 29.51
N ALA A 74 -2.81 -20.21 29.65
CA ALA A 74 -2.23 -20.53 30.94
C ALA A 74 -2.22 -19.32 31.89
N ARG A 75 -1.77 -18.15 31.41
CA ARG A 75 -1.77 -16.89 32.18
C ARG A 75 -3.15 -16.45 32.65
N LYS A 76 -4.18 -16.66 31.82
CA LYS A 76 -5.58 -16.31 32.13
C LYS A 76 -6.37 -17.44 32.80
N ASN A 77 -5.75 -18.59 33.10
CA ASN A 77 -6.39 -19.79 33.64
C ASN A 77 -7.61 -20.28 32.82
N VAL A 78 -7.49 -20.24 31.49
CA VAL A 78 -8.54 -20.62 30.54
C VAL A 78 -8.43 -22.10 30.19
N ALA A 79 -9.38 -22.91 30.63
CA ALA A 79 -9.49 -24.31 30.23
C ALA A 79 -9.96 -24.45 28.77
N SER A 80 -9.27 -25.27 27.97
CA SER A 80 -9.77 -25.65 26.64
C SER A 80 -11.00 -26.56 26.76
N ARG A 81 -11.93 -26.44 25.80
CA ARG A 81 -13.03 -27.41 25.64
C ARG A 81 -12.60 -28.70 24.96
N SER A 82 -11.39 -28.76 24.40
CA SER A 82 -10.85 -29.96 23.75
C SER A 82 -9.93 -30.72 24.71
N PRO A 83 -10.05 -32.05 24.79
CA PRO A 83 -9.06 -32.87 25.50
C PRO A 83 -7.74 -33.02 24.71
N VAL A 84 -7.69 -32.57 23.45
CA VAL A 84 -6.52 -32.58 22.57
C VAL A 84 -6.05 -31.16 22.28
N VAL A 85 -4.74 -30.92 22.31
CA VAL A 85 -4.13 -29.64 21.95
C VAL A 85 -4.53 -29.24 20.52
N ARG A 86 -4.95 -27.99 20.32
CA ARG A 86 -5.35 -27.46 19.00
C ARG A 86 -4.14 -27.39 18.08
N THR A 87 -4.21 -27.97 16.89
CA THR A 87 -3.16 -27.82 15.87
C THR A 87 -3.16 -26.42 15.25
N SER A 88 -2.02 -25.98 14.74
CA SER A 88 -1.87 -24.72 13.99
C SER A 88 -2.88 -24.58 12.84
N ILE A 89 -3.16 -25.68 12.11
CA ILE A 89 -4.21 -25.76 11.07
C ILE A 89 -5.61 -25.52 11.66
N ALA A 90 -5.95 -26.15 12.80
CA ALA A 90 -7.24 -25.97 13.46
C ALA A 90 -7.43 -24.53 13.97
N LEU A 91 -6.35 -23.88 14.42
CA LEU A 91 -6.33 -22.48 14.83
C LEU A 91 -6.48 -21.54 13.63
N ARG A 92 -5.75 -21.77 12.53
CA ARG A 92 -5.90 -21.03 11.26
C ARG A 92 -7.33 -21.06 10.74
N ASN A 93 -7.95 -22.23 10.74
CA ASN A 93 -9.34 -22.40 10.30
C ASN A 93 -10.32 -21.74 11.30
N ARG A 94 -9.99 -21.70 12.60
CA ARG A 94 -10.79 -20.98 13.59
C ARG A 94 -10.70 -19.46 13.41
N VAL A 95 -9.50 -18.89 13.22
CA VAL A 95 -9.31 -17.46 12.93
C VAL A 95 -10.05 -17.08 11.65
N ARG A 96 -9.92 -17.85 10.55
CA ARG A 96 -10.71 -17.63 9.32
C ARG A 96 -12.23 -17.65 9.54
N THR A 97 -12.70 -18.47 10.48
CA THR A 97 -14.12 -18.51 10.86
C THR A 97 -14.51 -17.24 11.63
N ILE A 98 -13.68 -16.80 12.57
CA ILE A 98 -13.88 -15.56 13.33
C ILE A 98 -13.85 -14.35 12.40
N GLU A 99 -12.84 -14.22 11.54
CA GLU A 99 -12.72 -13.16 10.54
C GLU A 99 -13.97 -13.07 9.63
N ARG A 100 -14.52 -14.23 9.22
CA ARG A 100 -15.75 -14.29 8.41
C ARG A 100 -16.95 -13.72 9.17
N GLU A 101 -17.14 -14.08 10.43
CA GLU A 101 -18.25 -13.58 11.24
C GLU A 101 -18.05 -12.11 11.66
N CYS A 102 -16.81 -11.67 11.90
CA CYS A 102 -16.46 -10.26 12.11
C CYS A 102 -16.75 -9.41 10.86
N LYS A 103 -16.33 -9.85 9.67
CA LYS A 103 -16.63 -9.19 8.38
C LYS A 103 -18.15 -9.08 8.17
N ARG A 104 -18.88 -10.13 8.52
CA ARG A 104 -20.34 -10.18 8.46
C ARG A 104 -21.00 -9.20 9.44
N TYR A 105 -20.58 -9.17 10.71
CA TYR A 105 -21.03 -8.15 11.66
C TYR A 105 -20.76 -6.73 11.17
N ILE A 106 -19.55 -6.46 10.67
CA ILE A 106 -19.17 -5.14 10.11
C ILE A 106 -20.09 -4.77 8.95
N PHE A 107 -20.38 -5.71 8.04
CA PHE A 107 -21.35 -5.51 6.95
C PHE A 107 -22.76 -5.17 7.48
N CYS A 108 -23.28 -5.93 8.44
CA CYS A 108 -24.59 -5.66 9.06
C CYS A 108 -24.62 -4.31 9.79
N ASN A 109 -23.54 -3.90 10.46
CA ASN A 109 -23.42 -2.61 11.14
C ASN A 109 -23.35 -1.44 10.14
N LEU A 110 -22.61 -1.60 9.03
CA LEU A 110 -22.58 -0.63 7.93
C LEU A 110 -23.95 -0.51 7.24
N GLN A 111 -24.66 -1.63 7.03
CA GLN A 111 -26.01 -1.64 6.47
C GLN A 111 -27.04 -1.01 7.43
N ALA A 112 -26.91 -1.25 8.74
CA ALA A 112 -27.70 -0.55 9.76
C ALA A 112 -27.51 0.96 9.63
N ARG A 113 -26.28 1.46 9.66
CA ARG A 113 -25.95 2.90 9.51
C ARG A 113 -26.40 3.50 8.17
N LYS A 114 -26.33 2.74 7.07
CA LYS A 114 -26.71 3.20 5.72
C LYS A 114 -28.22 3.29 5.52
N THR A 115 -29.00 2.41 6.16
CA THR A 115 -30.47 2.37 6.01
C THR A 115 -31.21 3.37 6.90
N THR A 116 -30.53 3.94 7.91
CA THR A 116 -31.11 4.89 8.87
C THR A 116 -30.60 6.30 8.63
N ARG A 117 -31.34 7.10 7.84
CA ARG A 117 -30.99 8.49 7.47
C ARG A 117 -31.14 9.54 8.60
N SER A 118 -31.26 9.13 9.86
CA SER A 118 -31.62 10.01 11.00
C SER A 118 -30.42 10.38 11.87
N SER A 119 -30.15 11.68 12.01
CA SER A 119 -29.04 12.26 12.78
C SER A 119 -29.26 12.26 14.30
N GLY A 120 -29.64 11.12 14.88
CA GLY A 120 -29.98 11.00 16.30
C GLY A 120 -29.95 9.58 16.87
N TRP A 121 -29.42 8.60 16.14
CA TRP A 121 -29.22 7.25 16.65
C TRP A 121 -27.94 7.17 17.49
N SER A 122 -28.03 6.51 18.62
CA SER A 122 -26.91 6.12 19.48
C SER A 122 -26.19 4.89 18.92
N GLU A 123 -24.98 4.62 19.41
CA GLU A 123 -24.24 3.40 19.05
C GLU A 123 -25.00 2.11 19.41
N SER A 124 -25.77 2.11 20.50
CA SER A 124 -26.66 1.00 20.86
C SER A 124 -27.75 0.74 19.81
N ASP A 125 -28.33 1.79 19.21
CA ASP A 125 -29.39 1.63 18.20
C ASP A 125 -28.82 0.99 16.91
N TYR A 126 -27.61 1.43 16.50
CA TYR A 126 -26.91 0.82 15.37
C TYR A 126 -26.53 -0.64 15.63
N VAL A 127 -26.11 -0.99 16.85
CA VAL A 127 -25.82 -2.37 17.24
C VAL A 127 -27.08 -3.25 17.25
N GLU A 128 -28.20 -2.77 17.80
CA GLU A 128 -29.47 -3.53 17.78
C GLU A 128 -29.98 -3.75 16.35
N ARG A 129 -29.84 -2.76 15.46
CA ARG A 129 -30.20 -2.92 14.05
C ARG A 129 -29.23 -3.86 13.31
N ALA A 130 -27.94 -3.82 13.65
CA ALA A 130 -26.95 -4.78 13.15
C ALA A 130 -27.25 -6.22 13.60
N GLU A 131 -27.74 -6.41 14.83
CA GLU A 131 -28.14 -7.72 15.37
C GLU A 131 -29.24 -8.35 14.52
N LYS A 132 -30.28 -7.58 14.21
CA LYS A 132 -31.42 -8.03 13.38
C LYS A 132 -30.96 -8.43 11.98
N LEU A 133 -30.21 -7.56 11.31
CA LEU A 133 -29.65 -7.82 9.97
C LEU A 133 -28.71 -9.05 9.97
N TYR A 134 -27.88 -9.19 11.00
CA TYR A 134 -26.99 -10.34 11.15
C TYR A 134 -27.78 -11.63 11.33
N PHE A 135 -28.86 -11.66 12.12
CA PHE A 135 -29.70 -12.85 12.23
C PHE A 135 -30.44 -13.17 10.94
N GLU A 136 -31.06 -12.17 10.29
CA GLU A 136 -31.74 -12.31 8.99
C GLU A 136 -30.82 -13.00 7.95
N GLU A 137 -29.60 -12.51 7.76
CA GLU A 137 -28.62 -13.09 6.83
C GLU A 137 -28.14 -14.51 7.23
N GLY A 138 -28.11 -14.81 8.53
CA GLY A 138 -27.71 -16.12 9.04
C GLY A 138 -28.78 -17.19 8.88
N LEU A 139 -30.03 -16.77 8.78
CA LEU A 139 -31.20 -17.63 8.70
C LEU A 139 -31.59 -17.94 7.26
N ALA A 140 -31.41 -16.97 6.36
CA ALA A 140 -31.48 -17.16 4.91
C ALA A 140 -30.68 -18.40 4.47
N LYS A 141 -29.41 -18.50 4.90
CA LYS A 141 -28.49 -19.63 4.66
C LYS A 141 -28.90 -20.97 5.28
N THR A 142 -30.07 -21.04 5.92
CA THR A 142 -30.63 -22.27 6.51
C THR A 142 -32.06 -22.55 6.07
N GLY A 143 -32.64 -21.72 5.19
CA GLY A 143 -34.04 -21.82 4.76
C GLY A 143 -35.07 -21.64 5.88
N LYS A 144 -34.68 -21.04 7.02
CA LYS A 144 -35.54 -20.82 8.19
C LYS A 144 -35.90 -19.34 8.34
N ASP A 145 -37.10 -19.08 8.85
CA ASP A 145 -37.51 -17.76 9.33
C ASP A 145 -37.04 -17.55 10.79
N ALA A 146 -36.80 -16.31 11.21
CA ALA A 146 -36.48 -15.96 12.59
C ALA A 146 -37.57 -16.41 13.58
N ASN A 147 -38.83 -16.43 13.14
CA ASN A 147 -39.97 -16.90 13.93
C ASN A 147 -40.05 -18.43 14.06
N SER A 148 -39.29 -19.20 13.26
CA SER A 148 -39.28 -20.67 13.31
C SER A 148 -38.12 -21.28 14.11
N LEU A 149 -37.27 -20.46 14.73
CA LEU A 149 -36.18 -20.90 15.58
C LEU A 149 -36.67 -21.43 16.93
N SER A 150 -36.09 -22.54 17.38
CA SER A 150 -36.18 -22.90 18.79
C SER A 150 -35.45 -21.87 19.66
N ALA A 151 -35.90 -21.71 20.92
CA ALA A 151 -35.24 -20.82 21.89
C ALA A 151 -33.72 -21.11 22.05
N LYS A 152 -33.32 -22.37 21.84
CA LYS A 152 -31.92 -22.80 21.87
C LYS A 152 -31.11 -22.32 20.66
N GLU A 153 -31.70 -22.32 19.46
CA GLU A 153 -31.07 -21.79 18.24
C GLU A 153 -30.96 -20.26 18.30
N SER A 154 -32.02 -19.58 18.76
CA SER A 154 -32.01 -18.13 18.99
C SER A 154 -30.93 -17.71 20.00
N ALA A 155 -30.83 -18.41 21.14
CA ALA A 155 -29.77 -18.17 22.12
C ALA A 155 -28.36 -18.41 21.56
N ALA A 156 -28.18 -19.42 20.69
CA ALA A 156 -26.89 -19.68 20.03
C ALA A 156 -26.51 -18.60 18.99
N LEU A 157 -27.50 -18.02 18.29
CA LEU A 157 -27.28 -16.89 17.37
C LEU A 157 -26.88 -15.62 18.14
N LYS A 158 -27.61 -15.29 19.22
CA LYS A 158 -27.27 -14.18 20.12
C LYS A 158 -25.88 -14.32 20.74
N PHE A 159 -25.53 -15.52 21.18
CA PHE A 159 -24.19 -15.80 21.69
C PHE A 159 -23.09 -15.56 20.62
N LYS A 160 -23.31 -15.99 19.36
CA LYS A 160 -22.37 -15.71 18.26
C LYS A 160 -22.18 -14.21 18.03
N PHE A 161 -23.28 -13.46 17.97
CA PHE A 161 -23.25 -12.03 17.68
C PHE A 161 -22.52 -11.24 18.76
N ALA A 162 -22.87 -11.45 20.04
CA ALA A 162 -22.19 -10.81 21.16
C ALA A 162 -20.68 -11.14 21.16
N HIS A 163 -20.33 -12.42 20.98
CA HIS A 163 -18.94 -12.88 20.93
C HIS A 163 -18.12 -12.23 19.80
N VAL A 164 -18.74 -11.96 18.65
CA VAL A 164 -18.10 -11.26 17.52
C VAL A 164 -17.84 -9.78 17.85
N ILE A 165 -18.78 -9.11 18.53
CA ILE A 165 -18.60 -7.72 18.99
C ILE A 165 -17.45 -7.65 20.00
N ASP A 166 -17.42 -8.55 20.98
CA ASP A 166 -16.38 -8.62 22.00
C ASP A 166 -14.99 -8.79 21.37
N ILE A 167 -14.87 -9.67 20.37
CA ILE A 167 -13.61 -9.86 19.62
C ILE A 167 -13.19 -8.59 18.87
N ILE A 168 -14.12 -7.87 18.24
CA ILE A 168 -13.79 -6.63 17.50
C ILE A 168 -13.32 -5.54 18.47
N GLN A 169 -14.03 -5.34 19.58
CA GLN A 169 -13.62 -4.40 20.64
C GLN A 169 -12.26 -4.80 21.25
N GLN A 170 -12.01 -6.09 21.41
CA GLN A 170 -10.72 -6.61 21.86
C GLN A 170 -9.61 -6.29 20.85
N MET A 171 -9.83 -6.50 19.55
CA MET A 171 -8.86 -6.15 18.51
C MET A 171 -8.55 -4.64 18.51
N GLU A 172 -9.58 -3.79 18.59
CA GLU A 172 -9.40 -2.33 18.70
C GLU A 172 -8.62 -1.91 19.95
N SER A 173 -8.85 -2.56 21.10
CA SER A 173 -8.11 -2.27 22.33
C SER A 173 -6.66 -2.78 22.28
N LEU A 174 -6.41 -3.94 21.67
CA LEU A 174 -5.06 -4.46 21.45
C LEU A 174 -4.24 -3.52 20.56
N SER A 175 -4.79 -3.03 19.45
CA SER A 175 -4.10 -2.04 18.60
C SER A 175 -3.78 -0.73 19.33
N ARG A 176 -4.61 -0.31 20.29
CA ARG A 176 -4.34 0.87 21.14
C ARG A 176 -3.27 0.59 22.21
N ILE A 177 -3.20 -0.62 22.74
CA ILE A 177 -2.21 -1.03 23.76
C ILE A 177 -0.84 -1.32 23.12
N ALA A 178 -0.80 -1.90 21.92
CA ALA A 178 0.43 -2.08 21.16
C ALA A 178 1.12 -0.72 20.94
N ALA A 179 0.35 0.29 20.51
CA ALA A 179 0.81 1.68 20.35
C ALA A 179 1.31 2.35 21.65
N SER A 180 1.07 1.78 22.83
CA SER A 180 1.56 2.30 24.12
C SER A 180 2.66 1.46 24.78
N THR A 181 3.04 0.31 24.21
CA THR A 181 3.90 -0.68 24.91
C THR A 181 5.27 -0.91 24.25
N GLU A 182 5.58 -0.30 23.10
CA GLU A 182 6.88 -0.41 22.40
C GLU A 182 8.07 0.34 23.07
N LEU A 183 8.00 0.59 24.39
CA LEU A 183 9.03 1.32 25.16
C LEU A 183 10.13 0.41 25.78
N SER A 184 10.22 -0.88 25.41
CA SER A 184 11.27 -1.77 25.91
C SER A 184 11.64 -2.92 24.95
N GLU A 185 12.93 -2.98 24.59
CA GLU A 185 13.68 -3.95 23.76
C GLU A 185 13.82 -5.38 24.39
N PRO A 186 14.63 -6.34 23.84
CA PRO A 186 14.63 -6.90 22.48
C PRO A 186 14.84 -8.45 22.36
N SER A 187 14.62 -8.97 21.15
CA SER A 187 15.38 -9.99 20.37
C SER A 187 15.59 -11.49 20.78
N HIS A 188 15.45 -12.34 19.72
CA HIS A 188 16.35 -13.43 19.25
C HIS A 188 15.98 -14.94 19.31
N VAL A 189 16.04 -15.54 18.09
CA VAL A 189 16.48 -16.90 17.66
C VAL A 189 15.48 -18.06 17.56
N VAL A 190 15.54 -18.74 16.40
CA VAL A 190 14.84 -19.99 15.95
C VAL A 190 15.87 -20.86 15.21
N PRO A 191 15.82 -22.22 15.30
CA PRO A 191 15.96 -23.03 14.07
C PRO A 191 15.26 -24.42 14.06
N GLY A 192 14.97 -24.94 12.85
CA GLY A 192 14.68 -26.36 12.52
C GLY A 192 13.22 -26.80 12.70
N SER A 193 12.38 -27.09 11.69
CA SER A 193 12.49 -27.86 10.42
C SER A 193 12.37 -29.38 10.57
N ASP A 194 11.36 -29.97 9.92
CA ASP A 194 11.48 -30.99 8.85
C ASP A 194 10.11 -31.69 8.61
N ASP A 195 9.65 -31.62 7.36
CA ASP A 195 8.85 -32.53 6.50
C ASP A 195 8.02 -33.69 7.16
N ASP A 196 6.85 -34.10 6.66
CA ASP A 196 6.62 -34.58 5.28
C ASP A 196 5.12 -34.83 4.90
N HIS A 197 4.88 -35.13 3.61
CA HIS A 197 3.76 -35.82 2.90
C HIS A 197 2.59 -36.49 3.71
N SER A 198 1.38 -36.84 3.23
CA SER A 198 0.62 -36.90 1.95
C SER A 198 -0.81 -37.43 2.27
N ASP A 199 -1.88 -37.44 1.44
CA ASP A 199 -2.42 -36.63 0.33
C ASP A 199 -3.88 -37.14 0.03
N ASP A 200 -4.64 -36.48 -0.86
CA ASP A 200 -5.95 -36.86 -1.44
C ASP A 200 -7.16 -37.05 -0.45
N ASP A 201 -8.45 -36.98 -0.83
CA ASP A 201 -9.11 -37.26 -2.13
C ASP A 201 -10.46 -36.50 -2.30
N HIS A 202 -11.05 -36.61 -3.50
CA HIS A 202 -12.20 -35.89 -4.05
C HIS A 202 -13.58 -36.17 -3.40
N SER A 203 -14.52 -35.21 -3.54
CA SER A 203 -15.71 -35.40 -4.39
C SER A 203 -16.60 -34.16 -4.50
N ASP A 204 -17.15 -33.96 -5.70
CA ASP A 204 -18.20 -32.99 -6.06
C ASP A 204 -19.44 -33.03 -5.17
N VAL A 205 -20.21 -31.92 -5.18
CA VAL A 205 -21.55 -31.87 -5.80
C VAL A 205 -21.96 -30.40 -5.97
N SER A 206 -22.38 -30.05 -7.19
CA SER A 206 -22.97 -28.75 -7.56
C SER A 206 -24.31 -28.50 -6.86
N HIS A 207 -24.77 -27.24 -6.77
CA HIS A 207 -26.17 -26.81 -6.98
C HIS A 207 -26.36 -25.27 -6.86
N SER A 208 -27.34 -24.76 -7.63
CA SER A 208 -28.05 -23.46 -7.53
C SER A 208 -27.30 -22.14 -7.74
N ASP A 209 -27.36 -21.64 -8.98
CA ASP A 209 -26.88 -20.32 -9.45
C ASP A 209 -27.67 -19.09 -8.92
N GLU A 210 -28.52 -19.22 -7.91
CA GLU A 210 -29.35 -18.11 -7.36
C GLU A 210 -28.87 -17.58 -5.99
N GLU A 211 -28.09 -18.35 -5.21
CA GLU A 211 -27.50 -17.82 -3.95
C GLU A 211 -26.22 -17.00 -4.20
N GLU A 212 -25.47 -17.27 -5.28
CA GLU A 212 -24.18 -16.61 -5.57
C GLU A 212 -24.30 -15.09 -5.74
N ASP A 213 -25.31 -14.61 -6.48
CA ASP A 213 -25.48 -13.18 -6.82
C ASP A 213 -25.59 -12.29 -5.57
N SER A 214 -26.19 -12.81 -4.49
CA SER A 214 -26.30 -12.10 -3.20
C SER A 214 -24.95 -11.96 -2.48
N GLY A 215 -24.10 -12.98 -2.57
CA GLY A 215 -22.74 -12.99 -2.02
C GLY A 215 -21.81 -12.06 -2.79
N TRP A 216 -21.90 -12.07 -4.13
CA TRP A 216 -21.14 -11.17 -4.99
C TRP A 216 -21.51 -9.70 -4.76
N ALA A 217 -22.80 -9.39 -4.58
CA ALA A 217 -23.24 -8.05 -4.22
C ALA A 217 -22.67 -7.57 -2.86
N GLY A 218 -22.64 -8.45 -1.85
CA GLY A 218 -22.05 -8.16 -0.54
C GLY A 218 -20.53 -7.93 -0.59
N ILE A 219 -19.80 -8.78 -1.30
CA ILE A 219 -18.35 -8.64 -1.53
C ILE A 219 -18.06 -7.35 -2.31
N GLY A 220 -18.82 -7.08 -3.38
CA GLY A 220 -18.70 -5.84 -4.16
C GLY A 220 -18.95 -4.58 -3.33
N CYS A 221 -19.92 -4.61 -2.40
CA CYS A 221 -20.16 -3.52 -1.46
C CYS A 221 -19.00 -3.33 -0.46
N ALA A 222 -18.42 -4.41 0.06
CA ALA A 222 -17.29 -4.33 0.98
C ALA A 222 -16.01 -3.82 0.28
N VAL A 223 -15.72 -4.30 -0.94
CA VAL A 223 -14.62 -3.80 -1.76
C VAL A 223 -14.85 -2.35 -2.17
N GLY A 224 -16.07 -1.97 -2.56
CA GLY A 224 -16.42 -0.59 -2.90
C GLY A 224 -16.34 0.36 -1.70
N TYR A 225 -16.70 -0.10 -0.50
CA TYR A 225 -16.52 0.68 0.73
C TYR A 225 -15.05 0.81 1.10
N GLY A 226 -14.26 -0.27 1.09
CA GLY A 226 -12.83 -0.22 1.35
C GLY A 226 -12.06 0.62 0.34
N TYR A 227 -12.46 0.58 -0.94
CA TYR A 227 -11.99 1.52 -1.96
C TYR A 227 -12.29 2.96 -1.55
N TRP A 228 -13.56 3.27 -1.26
CA TRP A 228 -14.02 4.61 -0.87
C TRP A 228 -13.34 5.16 0.38
N THR A 229 -13.12 4.32 1.41
CA THR A 229 -12.44 4.71 2.65
C THR A 229 -10.92 4.67 2.57
N GLN A 230 -10.34 4.27 1.43
CA GLN A 230 -8.90 4.06 1.26
C GLN A 230 -8.33 3.03 2.27
N ASP A 231 -9.04 1.93 2.52
CA ASP A 231 -8.53 0.83 3.37
C ASP A 231 -7.41 0.07 2.64
N GLU A 232 -6.20 0.19 3.17
CA GLU A 232 -4.98 -0.43 2.64
C GLU A 232 -5.08 -1.95 2.48
N ARG A 233 -5.80 -2.65 3.37
CA ARG A 233 -5.94 -4.11 3.31
C ARG A 233 -6.81 -4.50 2.12
N VAL A 234 -7.87 -3.73 1.85
CA VAL A 234 -8.73 -3.94 0.67
C VAL A 234 -7.95 -3.65 -0.63
N PHE A 235 -7.06 -2.66 -0.63
CA PHE A 235 -6.16 -2.46 -1.77
C PHE A 235 -5.14 -3.60 -1.91
N ASN A 236 -4.36 -3.91 -0.87
CA ASN A 236 -3.28 -4.88 -0.90
C ASN A 236 -3.75 -6.33 -1.13
N GLN A 237 -4.90 -6.72 -0.56
CA GLN A 237 -5.38 -8.11 -0.56
C GLN A 237 -6.45 -8.40 -1.62
N VAL A 238 -7.08 -7.37 -2.19
CA VAL A 238 -8.18 -7.56 -3.17
C VAL A 238 -7.96 -6.75 -4.44
N ILE A 239 -7.97 -5.42 -4.38
CA ILE A 239 -7.99 -4.57 -5.59
C ILE A 239 -6.70 -4.75 -6.40
N MET A 240 -5.53 -4.64 -5.77
CA MET A 240 -4.25 -4.74 -6.47
C MET A 240 -4.01 -6.15 -7.02
N PRO A 241 -4.25 -7.25 -6.26
CA PRO A 241 -4.27 -8.61 -6.81
C PRO A 241 -5.22 -8.78 -7.99
N MET A 242 -6.46 -8.27 -7.94
CA MET A 242 -7.39 -8.34 -9.08
C MET A 242 -6.87 -7.60 -10.32
N VAL A 243 -6.38 -6.37 -10.17
CA VAL A 243 -5.74 -5.63 -11.26
C VAL A 243 -4.57 -6.43 -11.83
N HIS A 244 -3.77 -7.06 -10.97
CA HIS A 244 -2.60 -7.86 -11.35
C HIS A 244 -2.94 -9.16 -12.08
N THR A 245 -4.09 -9.76 -11.80
CA THR A 245 -4.61 -10.94 -12.49
C THR A 245 -5.17 -10.60 -13.88
N PHE A 246 -5.92 -9.51 -14.00
CA PHE A 246 -6.67 -9.20 -15.22
C PHE A 246 -5.97 -8.24 -16.20
N THR A 247 -4.83 -7.64 -15.84
CA THR A 247 -4.14 -6.66 -16.70
C THR A 247 -2.62 -6.82 -16.70
N ASP A 248 -1.97 -6.57 -17.85
CA ASP A 248 -0.51 -6.40 -17.89
C ASP A 248 -0.06 -5.09 -17.21
N GLY A 249 1.25 -4.90 -17.04
CA GLY A 249 1.79 -3.71 -16.36
C GLY A 249 1.47 -2.36 -17.03
N GLU A 250 1.35 -2.31 -18.36
CA GLU A 250 1.00 -1.08 -19.09
C GLU A 250 -0.52 -0.86 -19.11
N GLN A 251 -1.33 -1.92 -19.17
CA GLN A 251 -2.79 -1.86 -19.01
C GLN A 251 -3.19 -1.39 -17.60
N ALA A 252 -2.58 -1.96 -16.55
CA ALA A 252 -2.78 -1.55 -15.16
C ALA A 252 -2.44 -0.05 -14.96
N HIS A 253 -1.30 0.37 -15.50
CA HIS A 253 -0.88 1.78 -15.49
C HIS A 253 -1.91 2.67 -16.20
N ARG A 254 -2.40 2.29 -17.40
CA ARG A 254 -3.39 3.08 -18.13
C ARG A 254 -4.71 3.19 -17.35
N LEU A 255 -5.16 2.12 -16.71
CA LEU A 255 -6.32 2.14 -15.82
C LEU A 255 -6.13 3.12 -14.65
N GLY A 256 -4.94 3.14 -14.03
CA GLY A 256 -4.60 4.09 -12.98
C GLY A 256 -4.64 5.56 -13.42
N VAL A 257 -4.10 5.86 -14.62
CA VAL A 257 -4.18 7.21 -15.22
C VAL A 257 -5.63 7.60 -15.52
N LEU A 258 -6.45 6.67 -16.05
CA LEU A 258 -7.87 6.92 -16.30
C LEU A 258 -8.66 7.14 -15.01
N ALA A 259 -8.37 6.37 -13.94
CA ALA A 259 -8.99 6.56 -12.64
C ALA A 259 -8.68 7.95 -12.04
N ALA A 260 -7.45 8.46 -12.23
CA ALA A 260 -7.11 9.83 -11.86
C ALA A 260 -7.81 10.86 -12.74
N LYS A 261 -7.78 10.70 -14.08
CA LYS A 261 -8.45 11.58 -15.06
C LYS A 261 -9.93 11.79 -14.75
N TYR A 262 -10.66 10.71 -14.46
CA TYR A 262 -12.08 10.76 -14.11
C TYR A 262 -12.34 10.99 -12.61
N LYS A 263 -11.30 11.34 -11.83
CA LYS A 263 -11.38 11.67 -10.40
C LYS A 263 -12.03 10.55 -9.56
N LEU A 264 -11.89 9.30 -10.02
CA LEU A 264 -12.45 8.08 -9.41
C LEU A 264 -11.65 7.62 -8.20
N ILE A 265 -10.36 7.96 -8.11
CA ILE A 265 -9.55 7.75 -6.90
C ILE A 265 -10.20 8.55 -5.75
N PRO A 266 -10.65 7.88 -4.67
CA PRO A 266 -11.28 8.55 -3.54
C PRO A 266 -10.31 9.49 -2.82
N ARG A 267 -10.83 10.61 -2.33
CA ARG A 267 -10.05 11.50 -1.46
C ARG A 267 -9.81 10.83 -0.10
N PRO A 268 -8.67 11.07 0.55
CA PRO A 268 -8.46 10.67 1.94
C PRO A 268 -9.59 11.22 2.83
N THR A 269 -10.00 10.46 3.85
CA THR A 269 -10.94 10.99 4.84
C THR A 269 -10.23 12.03 5.73
N LYS A 270 -11.00 12.97 6.32
CA LYS A 270 -10.48 14.28 6.75
C LYS A 270 -9.22 14.23 7.64
N ASN A 271 -8.34 15.21 7.40
CA ASN A 271 -7.18 15.63 8.20
C ASN A 271 -5.87 14.82 8.12
N GLU A 272 -5.79 13.70 7.39
CA GLU A 272 -4.53 12.93 7.27
C GLU A 272 -3.41 13.61 6.45
N GLY A 273 -3.71 14.67 5.68
CA GLY A 273 -2.77 15.32 4.75
C GLY A 273 -2.41 16.78 5.04
N LEU A 274 -2.82 17.33 6.19
CA LEU A 274 -2.61 18.73 6.58
C LEU A 274 -2.03 18.81 8.00
N ASP A 275 -0.91 18.11 8.22
CA ASP A 275 -0.13 18.24 9.45
C ASP A 275 1.01 19.24 9.23
N LEU A 276 1.09 20.27 10.09
CA LEU A 276 2.12 21.30 10.01
C LEU A 276 3.52 20.73 10.24
N ALA A 277 3.66 19.61 10.96
CA ALA A 277 4.95 18.93 11.15
C ALA A 277 5.52 18.36 9.83
N LEU A 278 4.65 17.96 8.90
CA LEU A 278 5.07 17.39 7.61
C LEU A 278 5.26 18.46 6.51
N LYS A 279 4.85 19.70 6.77
CA LYS A 279 4.97 20.80 5.80
C LYS A 279 6.45 21.10 5.51
N GLN A 280 6.78 21.27 4.23
CA GLN A 280 8.13 21.61 3.78
C GLN A 280 8.08 22.86 2.89
N SER A 281 9.04 23.77 3.05
CA SER A 281 9.14 24.99 2.23
C SER A 281 10.46 25.02 1.46
N LEU A 282 10.40 25.00 0.13
CA LEU A 282 11.56 24.95 -0.77
C LEU A 282 11.27 25.79 -2.01
N TRP A 283 12.26 26.55 -2.51
CA TRP A 283 12.17 27.33 -3.74
C TRP A 283 10.95 28.29 -3.83
N ASP A 284 10.63 28.93 -2.70
CA ASP A 284 9.44 29.78 -2.51
C ASP A 284 8.10 29.05 -2.77
N LEU A 285 8.10 27.72 -2.66
CA LEU A 285 6.93 26.85 -2.73
C LEU A 285 6.68 26.22 -1.36
N GLU A 286 5.40 25.98 -1.06
CA GLU A 286 4.98 25.25 0.14
C GLU A 286 4.40 23.89 -0.24
N PHE A 287 5.06 22.83 0.23
CA PHE A 287 4.66 21.45 0.06
C PHE A 287 3.87 21.02 1.31
N ALA A 288 2.62 20.57 1.13
CA ALA A 288 1.74 20.22 2.25
C ALA A 288 2.25 19.01 3.07
N ASN A 289 3.01 18.13 2.44
CA ASN A 289 3.73 17.01 3.03
C ASN A 289 4.93 16.64 2.12
N PRO A 290 5.91 15.83 2.55
CA PRO A 290 7.12 15.60 1.77
C PRO A 290 6.95 14.54 0.68
N VAL A 291 5.75 13.96 0.50
CA VAL A 291 5.52 12.78 -0.34
C VAL A 291 4.88 13.17 -1.68
N GLY A 292 5.59 12.90 -2.77
CA GLY A 292 5.17 13.23 -4.14
C GLY A 292 5.03 12.04 -5.08
N LEU A 293 4.30 12.27 -6.19
CA LEU A 293 4.22 11.32 -7.30
C LEU A 293 5.41 11.54 -8.26
N ALA A 294 6.17 10.49 -8.56
CA ALA A 294 7.29 10.56 -9.50
C ALA A 294 6.84 10.64 -10.96
N ALA A 295 7.64 11.29 -11.82
CA ALA A 295 7.40 11.25 -13.27
C ALA A 295 7.39 9.83 -13.83
N GLY A 296 6.68 9.71 -14.94
CA GLY A 296 6.44 8.48 -15.64
C GLY A 296 5.10 7.84 -15.28
N PHE A 297 4.38 8.32 -14.26
CA PHE A 297 2.98 7.98 -14.03
C PHE A 297 2.08 8.80 -14.97
N ASP A 298 1.82 10.07 -14.66
CA ASP A 298 1.02 10.94 -15.54
C ASP A 298 1.91 11.63 -16.58
N LYS A 299 2.20 10.90 -17.66
CA LYS A 299 3.12 11.35 -18.72
C LYS A 299 2.60 12.56 -19.51
N ASN A 300 1.28 12.68 -19.64
CA ASN A 300 0.63 13.59 -20.57
C ASN A 300 -0.26 14.65 -19.88
N ALA A 301 -0.16 14.80 -18.55
CA ALA A 301 -1.01 15.67 -17.72
C ALA A 301 -2.51 15.33 -17.80
N GLU A 302 -2.86 14.07 -17.98
CA GLU A 302 -4.26 13.63 -18.11
C GLU A 302 -5.00 13.51 -16.77
N GLY A 303 -4.28 13.35 -15.66
CA GLY A 303 -4.80 12.95 -14.36
C GLY A 303 -4.39 13.84 -13.19
N VAL A 304 -3.73 14.99 -13.44
CA VAL A 304 -3.15 15.88 -12.42
C VAL A 304 -4.11 16.19 -11.26
N GLU A 305 -5.35 16.60 -11.56
CA GLU A 305 -6.37 16.86 -10.54
C GLU A 305 -6.74 15.61 -9.72
N GLY A 306 -6.81 14.43 -10.34
CA GLY A 306 -7.03 13.18 -9.60
C GLY A 306 -5.89 12.86 -8.65
N MET A 307 -4.65 13.13 -9.05
CA MET A 307 -3.47 12.89 -8.22
C MET A 307 -3.33 13.89 -7.07
N ALA A 308 -3.52 15.19 -7.34
CA ALA A 308 -3.55 16.24 -6.32
C ALA A 308 -4.57 15.94 -5.20
N ARG A 309 -5.69 15.30 -5.57
CA ARG A 309 -6.75 14.88 -4.63
C ARG A 309 -6.40 13.69 -3.73
N THR A 310 -5.33 12.96 -4.03
CA THR A 310 -5.05 11.64 -3.43
C THR A 310 -4.19 11.72 -2.15
N GLY A 311 -3.69 12.91 -1.80
CA GLY A 311 -2.91 13.15 -0.56
C GLY A 311 -1.43 13.47 -0.81
N PHE A 312 -0.97 13.47 -2.06
CA PHE A 312 0.38 13.90 -2.43
C PHE A 312 0.60 15.39 -2.10
N GLY A 313 1.75 15.73 -1.54
CA GLY A 313 2.19 17.12 -1.39
C GLY A 313 2.59 17.77 -2.72
N PHE A 314 2.99 16.95 -3.71
CA PHE A 314 3.37 17.39 -5.05
C PHE A 314 3.25 16.29 -6.11
N VAL A 315 3.11 16.68 -7.38
CA VAL A 315 2.98 15.75 -8.52
C VAL A 315 3.97 16.12 -9.61
N GLU A 316 4.77 15.16 -10.10
CA GLU A 316 5.65 15.33 -11.27
C GLU A 316 5.06 14.63 -12.49
N ILE A 317 4.68 15.39 -13.52
CA ILE A 317 4.21 14.85 -14.81
C ILE A 317 5.39 14.53 -15.76
N GLY A 318 5.12 13.86 -16.87
CA GLY A 318 6.11 13.61 -17.93
C GLY A 318 6.87 12.29 -17.76
N SER A 319 8.08 12.11 -18.30
CA SER A 319 8.81 13.04 -19.17
C SER A 319 8.06 13.34 -20.46
N VAL A 320 7.89 14.62 -20.76
CA VAL A 320 7.31 15.12 -22.01
C VAL A 320 8.43 15.38 -23.02
N THR A 321 8.20 15.09 -24.30
CA THR A 321 9.13 15.42 -25.40
C THR A 321 8.54 16.49 -26.33
N PRO A 322 9.35 17.27 -27.05
CA PRO A 322 8.86 18.30 -27.98
C PRO A 322 7.80 17.79 -28.95
N GLU A 323 8.17 16.81 -29.76
CA GLU A 323 7.28 16.15 -30.70
C GLU A 323 6.62 14.91 -30.05
N PRO A 324 5.43 14.51 -30.51
CA PRO A 324 4.80 13.26 -30.10
C PRO A 324 5.66 12.05 -30.49
N GLN A 325 5.76 11.05 -29.62
CA GLN A 325 6.37 9.76 -29.98
C GLN A 325 5.77 8.58 -29.21
N PRO A 326 5.58 7.41 -29.86
CA PRO A 326 4.89 6.27 -29.26
C PRO A 326 5.70 5.55 -28.18
N GLY A 327 7.00 5.83 -28.06
CA GLY A 327 7.97 5.06 -27.26
C GLY A 327 8.48 3.80 -27.96
N ASN A 328 9.14 2.91 -27.22
CA ASN A 328 9.62 1.62 -27.73
C ASN A 328 8.46 0.60 -27.90
N PRO A 329 8.61 -0.47 -28.72
CA PRO A 329 7.59 -1.50 -28.91
C PRO A 329 7.14 -2.21 -27.62
N LYS A 330 5.91 -2.73 -27.62
CA LYS A 330 5.35 -3.56 -26.53
C LYS A 330 5.76 -5.03 -26.71
N PRO A 331 5.83 -5.85 -25.62
CA PRO A 331 5.71 -5.45 -24.21
C PRO A 331 6.95 -4.69 -23.72
N ARG A 332 6.72 -3.74 -22.80
CA ARG A 332 7.72 -2.76 -22.33
C ARG A 332 7.64 -2.39 -20.86
N VAL A 333 6.78 -3.06 -20.09
CA VAL A 333 6.66 -2.95 -18.64
C VAL A 333 6.43 -4.34 -18.08
N PHE A 334 7.21 -4.72 -17.08
CA PHE A 334 7.24 -6.05 -16.51
C PHE A 334 7.17 -5.92 -14.99
N ARG A 335 6.17 -6.54 -14.37
CA ARG A 335 6.04 -6.66 -12.92
C ARG A 335 6.93 -7.80 -12.44
N LEU A 336 7.69 -7.55 -11.39
CA LEU A 336 8.51 -8.53 -10.66
C LEU A 336 7.89 -8.62 -9.25
N PRO A 337 6.80 -9.38 -9.06
CA PRO A 337 5.98 -9.30 -7.85
C PRO A 337 6.68 -9.88 -6.61
N GLN A 338 7.51 -10.92 -6.76
CA GLN A 338 8.34 -11.44 -5.68
C GLN A 338 9.38 -10.41 -5.22
N ASP A 339 9.94 -9.64 -6.15
CA ASP A 339 10.97 -8.63 -5.88
C ASP A 339 10.39 -7.25 -5.48
N GLN A 340 9.06 -7.09 -5.44
CA GLN A 340 8.37 -5.80 -5.27
C GLN A 340 8.91 -4.72 -6.24
N ALA A 341 9.12 -5.11 -7.49
CA ALA A 341 9.91 -4.36 -8.47
C ALA A 341 9.25 -4.29 -9.85
N VAL A 342 9.64 -3.30 -10.66
CA VAL A 342 9.19 -3.18 -12.06
C VAL A 342 10.38 -2.88 -12.95
N ILE A 343 10.52 -3.64 -14.04
CA ILE A 343 11.41 -3.31 -15.15
C ILE A 343 10.59 -2.64 -16.25
N ASN A 344 11.06 -1.50 -16.76
CA ASN A 344 10.41 -0.82 -17.88
C ASN A 344 11.40 -0.35 -18.95
N ARG A 345 10.95 -0.40 -20.21
CA ARG A 345 11.67 0.10 -21.39
C ARG A 345 10.84 1.06 -22.25
N TYR A 346 9.98 1.87 -21.63
CA TYR A 346 9.05 2.77 -22.32
C TYR A 346 9.67 3.64 -23.42
N GLY A 347 10.86 4.22 -23.19
CA GLY A 347 11.55 5.08 -24.16
C GLY A 347 10.83 6.41 -24.45
N PHE A 348 10.39 7.11 -23.39
CA PHE A 348 9.64 8.37 -23.47
C PHE A 348 8.46 8.33 -24.45
N ASN A 349 7.50 7.43 -24.25
CA ASN A 349 6.17 7.61 -24.86
C ASN A 349 5.53 8.90 -24.32
N SER A 350 5.17 9.82 -25.22
CA SER A 350 4.63 11.15 -24.91
C SER A 350 3.81 11.67 -26.09
N ASP A 351 2.74 12.41 -25.80
CA ASP A 351 1.84 13.00 -26.81
C ASP A 351 2.36 14.34 -27.37
N GLY A 352 3.58 14.75 -26.99
CA GLY A 352 4.22 15.99 -27.44
C GLY A 352 3.87 17.22 -26.60
N HIS A 353 4.67 18.28 -26.72
CA HIS A 353 4.48 19.51 -25.94
C HIS A 353 3.08 20.12 -26.13
N ALA A 354 2.60 20.19 -27.37
CA ALA A 354 1.31 20.82 -27.69
C ALA A 354 0.11 20.13 -26.99
N ALA A 355 0.09 18.79 -26.94
CA ALA A 355 -0.98 18.05 -26.28
C ALA A 355 -0.94 18.20 -24.76
N VAL A 356 0.26 18.13 -24.16
CA VAL A 356 0.42 18.31 -22.70
C VAL A 356 0.12 19.74 -22.28
N LYS A 357 0.50 20.73 -23.07
CA LYS A 357 0.15 22.14 -22.85
C LYS A 357 -1.37 22.32 -22.80
N ALA A 358 -2.12 21.79 -23.76
CA ALA A 358 -3.57 21.91 -23.78
C ALA A 358 -4.24 21.27 -22.54
N ASN A 359 -3.74 20.12 -22.09
CA ASN A 359 -4.19 19.48 -20.85
C ASN A 359 -3.87 20.33 -19.61
N LEU A 360 -2.69 20.95 -19.56
CA LEU A 360 -2.26 21.84 -18.48
C LEU A 360 -3.04 23.15 -18.45
N GLU A 361 -3.32 23.77 -19.60
CA GLU A 361 -4.15 24.98 -19.69
C GLU A 361 -5.58 24.69 -19.20
N ALA A 362 -6.14 23.53 -19.53
CA ALA A 362 -7.43 23.08 -19.01
C ALA A 362 -7.41 22.82 -17.49
N TYR A 363 -6.32 22.26 -16.95
CA TYR A 363 -6.16 22.05 -15.50
C TYR A 363 -5.96 23.37 -14.73
N LEU A 364 -5.08 24.25 -15.21
CA LEU A 364 -4.69 25.49 -14.53
C LEU A 364 -5.79 26.56 -14.56
N SER A 365 -6.67 26.53 -15.57
CA SER A 365 -7.83 27.42 -15.67
C SER A 365 -9.03 26.99 -14.82
N ASP A 366 -9.07 25.75 -14.32
CA ASP A 366 -10.08 25.29 -13.37
C ASP A 366 -9.84 25.91 -11.98
N ALA A 367 -10.56 26.98 -11.66
CA ALA A 367 -10.49 27.64 -10.35
C ALA A 367 -10.94 26.74 -9.17
N SER A 368 -11.56 25.59 -9.44
CA SER A 368 -11.94 24.59 -8.43
C SER A 368 -10.90 23.47 -8.23
N ARG A 369 -9.78 23.52 -8.97
CA ARG A 369 -8.69 22.55 -8.86
C ARG A 369 -8.14 22.45 -7.44
N THR A 370 -7.70 21.26 -7.09
CA THR A 370 -7.03 20.98 -5.82
C THR A 370 -5.62 21.61 -5.85
N PRO A 371 -5.27 22.50 -4.89
CA PRO A 371 -3.92 23.05 -4.80
C PRO A 371 -2.89 21.96 -4.53
N CYS A 372 -1.86 21.88 -5.37
CA CYS A 372 -0.77 20.92 -5.30
C CYS A 372 0.40 21.48 -6.11
N VAL A 373 1.64 21.28 -5.64
CA VAL A 373 2.84 21.71 -6.37
C VAL A 373 3.02 20.82 -7.60
N LEU A 374 3.17 21.42 -8.78
CA LEU A 374 3.29 20.74 -10.07
C LEU A 374 4.72 20.79 -10.63
N GLY A 375 5.38 19.64 -10.70
CA GLY A 375 6.61 19.42 -11.43
C GLY A 375 6.35 19.04 -12.89
N ILE A 376 7.07 19.63 -13.84
CA ILE A 376 7.03 19.22 -15.25
C ILE A 376 8.37 18.63 -15.66
N ASN A 377 8.39 17.32 -15.91
CA ASN A 377 9.58 16.61 -16.34
C ASN A 377 9.75 16.68 -17.87
N LEU A 378 10.92 17.17 -18.30
CA LEU A 378 11.30 17.37 -19.70
C LEU A 378 12.23 16.23 -20.15
N GLY A 379 12.07 15.78 -21.38
CA GLY A 379 12.96 14.83 -22.05
C GLY A 379 13.14 15.18 -23.52
N LYS A 380 14.17 14.61 -24.16
CA LYS A 380 14.40 14.76 -25.60
C LYS A 380 13.67 13.72 -26.44
N ASN A 381 13.30 14.05 -27.67
CA ASN A 381 12.85 13.08 -28.66
C ASN A 381 13.97 12.08 -29.01
N LYS A 382 13.60 10.84 -29.29
CA LYS A 382 14.54 9.76 -29.64
C LYS A 382 15.36 10.10 -30.89
N THR A 383 14.72 10.72 -31.87
CA THR A 383 15.30 11.12 -33.16
C THR A 383 15.89 12.53 -33.19
N SER A 384 15.74 13.34 -32.12
CA SER A 384 16.28 14.71 -32.12
C SER A 384 17.82 14.70 -32.11
N PRO A 385 18.47 15.46 -33.00
CA PRO A 385 19.92 15.57 -33.08
C PRO A 385 20.52 16.43 -31.95
N SER A 386 19.70 17.27 -31.30
CA SER A 386 20.16 18.22 -30.27
C SER A 386 19.34 18.05 -28.99
N ALA A 387 19.95 17.45 -27.97
CA ALA A 387 19.33 17.38 -26.64
C ALA A 387 19.09 18.78 -26.07
N ILE A 388 20.07 19.68 -26.21
CA ILE A 388 20.02 21.07 -25.73
C ILE A 388 18.81 21.80 -26.31
N GLU A 389 18.56 21.68 -27.62
CA GLU A 389 17.42 22.31 -28.28
C GLU A 389 16.07 21.77 -27.76
N ASP A 390 15.96 20.45 -27.56
CA ASP A 390 14.74 19.83 -27.04
C ASP A 390 14.41 20.29 -25.60
N TYR A 391 15.40 20.33 -24.71
CA TYR A 391 15.21 20.85 -23.35
C TYR A 391 14.91 22.36 -23.38
N GLY A 392 15.59 23.13 -24.22
CA GLY A 392 15.30 24.57 -24.41
C GLY A 392 13.87 24.83 -24.89
N LYS A 393 13.34 24.04 -25.82
CA LYS A 393 11.91 24.06 -26.21
C LYS A 393 11.01 23.77 -25.01
N GLY A 394 11.33 22.76 -24.21
CA GLY A 394 10.54 22.39 -23.03
C GLY A 394 10.50 23.48 -21.97
N VAL A 395 11.63 24.16 -21.73
CA VAL A 395 11.70 25.31 -20.82
C VAL A 395 10.85 26.47 -21.35
N ARG A 396 10.97 26.83 -22.64
CA ARG A 396 10.17 27.92 -23.23
C ARG A 396 8.67 27.65 -23.22
N GLU A 397 8.26 26.39 -23.35
CA GLU A 397 6.85 26.00 -23.32
C GLU A 397 6.27 25.98 -21.89
N PHE A 398 7.00 25.41 -20.92
CA PHE A 398 6.44 25.01 -19.64
C PHE A 398 6.91 25.81 -18.42
N ALA A 399 7.94 26.65 -18.51
CA ALA A 399 8.45 27.39 -17.35
C ALA A 399 7.38 28.25 -16.66
N THR A 400 6.40 28.79 -17.39
CA THR A 400 5.31 29.60 -16.82
C THR A 400 4.09 28.78 -16.40
N MET A 401 4.10 27.45 -16.57
CA MET A 401 3.02 26.53 -16.19
C MET A 401 3.42 25.59 -15.05
N ALA A 402 4.72 25.38 -14.85
CA ALA A 402 5.27 24.53 -13.80
C ALA A 402 5.53 25.32 -12.51
N ASP A 403 5.36 24.67 -11.36
CA ASP A 403 5.93 25.15 -10.11
C ASP A 403 7.43 24.91 -10.07
N TYR A 404 7.91 23.79 -10.65
CA TYR A 404 9.32 23.50 -10.94
C TYR A 404 9.49 22.65 -12.22
N LEU A 405 10.60 22.83 -12.94
CA LEU A 405 10.96 22.04 -14.11
C LEU A 405 11.98 20.95 -13.75
N VAL A 406 11.91 19.80 -14.42
CA VAL A 406 12.90 18.72 -14.25
C VAL A 406 13.59 18.41 -15.57
N VAL A 407 14.92 18.49 -15.59
CA VAL A 407 15.77 18.03 -16.70
C VAL A 407 16.08 16.55 -16.49
N ASN A 408 15.50 15.66 -17.29
CA ASN A 408 15.73 14.22 -17.18
C ASN A 408 16.74 13.70 -18.21
N ILE A 409 17.98 13.51 -17.77
CA ILE A 409 19.09 12.92 -18.54
C ILE A 409 19.36 11.44 -18.19
N SER A 410 18.53 10.84 -17.35
CA SER A 410 18.87 9.59 -16.65
C SER A 410 18.05 8.36 -17.08
N SER A 411 17.12 8.51 -18.03
CA SER A 411 16.40 7.38 -18.63
C SER A 411 17.37 6.39 -19.30
N PRO A 412 17.36 5.10 -18.92
CA PRO A 412 18.16 4.07 -19.61
C PRO A 412 17.54 3.67 -20.96
N ASN A 413 16.34 4.16 -21.27
CA ASN A 413 15.49 3.66 -22.35
C ASN A 413 15.54 4.52 -23.62
N THR A 414 16.34 5.60 -23.58
CA THR A 414 16.62 6.52 -24.68
C THR A 414 18.12 6.44 -24.99
N PRO A 415 18.55 5.85 -26.13
CA PRO A 415 19.96 5.64 -26.43
C PRO A 415 20.79 6.93 -26.34
N GLY A 416 21.98 6.83 -25.73
CA GLY A 416 22.92 7.93 -25.55
C GLY A 416 22.51 8.99 -24.50
N LEU A 417 21.31 8.95 -23.93
CA LEU A 417 20.83 10.01 -23.03
C LEU A 417 21.69 10.16 -21.77
N ARG A 418 22.09 9.03 -21.16
CA ARG A 418 22.93 9.01 -19.95
C ARG A 418 24.33 9.58 -20.15
N ASN A 419 24.79 9.71 -21.39
CA ASN A 419 26.07 10.33 -21.71
C ASN A 419 26.05 11.84 -21.42
N LEU A 420 24.86 12.46 -21.35
CA LEU A 420 24.68 13.86 -20.93
C LEU A 420 24.97 14.10 -19.43
N GLN A 421 25.31 13.05 -18.67
CA GLN A 421 25.78 13.17 -17.28
C GLN A 421 27.29 13.42 -17.19
N ALA A 422 28.06 13.24 -18.29
CA ALA A 422 29.47 13.58 -18.33
C ALA A 422 29.69 15.10 -18.19
N LYS A 423 30.74 15.52 -17.48
CA LYS A 423 30.92 16.90 -16.98
C LYS A 423 30.68 17.98 -18.04
N ARG A 424 31.29 17.84 -19.22
CA ARG A 424 31.25 18.86 -20.28
C ARG A 424 29.87 18.94 -20.93
N GLU A 425 29.31 17.80 -21.31
CA GLU A 425 28.00 17.69 -21.92
C GLU A 425 26.90 18.18 -20.95
N LEU A 426 27.06 17.91 -19.66
CA LEU A 426 26.18 18.40 -18.60
C LEU A 426 26.30 19.91 -18.43
N ASP A 427 27.52 20.45 -18.38
CA ASP A 427 27.79 21.88 -18.22
C ASP A 427 27.22 22.71 -19.38
N GLU A 428 27.43 22.25 -20.62
CA GLU A 428 26.86 22.87 -21.84
C GLU A 428 25.32 22.85 -21.82
N LEU A 429 24.71 21.70 -21.45
CA LEU A 429 23.25 21.55 -21.37
C LEU A 429 22.64 22.43 -20.28
N ILE A 430 23.14 22.34 -19.05
CA ILE A 430 22.60 23.06 -17.91
C ILE A 430 22.75 24.57 -18.09
N SER A 431 23.87 25.04 -18.62
CA SER A 431 24.06 26.47 -18.93
C SER A 431 22.98 26.99 -19.88
N ASN A 432 22.64 26.24 -20.94
CA ASN A 432 21.59 26.64 -21.87
C ASN A 432 20.19 26.58 -21.26
N VAL A 433 19.89 25.54 -20.46
CA VAL A 433 18.59 25.40 -19.76
C VAL A 433 18.37 26.54 -18.77
N VAL A 434 19.37 26.85 -17.94
CA VAL A 434 19.29 27.91 -16.92
C VAL A 434 19.15 29.27 -17.58
N GLN A 435 19.96 29.58 -18.61
CA GLN A 435 19.81 30.80 -19.40
C GLN A 435 18.40 30.91 -20.02
N THR A 436 17.92 29.84 -20.65
CA THR A 436 16.59 29.83 -21.28
C THR A 436 15.47 30.03 -20.25
N ARG A 437 15.59 29.47 -19.04
CA ARG A 437 14.63 29.68 -17.95
C ARG A 437 14.68 31.13 -17.48
N ASP A 438 15.86 31.69 -17.28
CA ASP A 438 16.02 33.08 -16.82
C ASP A 438 15.48 34.09 -17.86
N GLU A 439 15.65 33.84 -19.16
CA GLU A 439 15.03 34.59 -20.26
C GLU A 439 13.48 34.56 -20.19
N VAL A 440 12.89 33.37 -20.01
CA VAL A 440 11.43 33.16 -20.02
C VAL A 440 10.74 33.66 -18.74
N CYS A 441 11.46 33.58 -17.61
CA CYS A 441 11.02 34.07 -16.30
C CYS A 441 11.35 35.55 -16.05
N ALA A 442 11.96 36.27 -17.00
CA ALA A 442 12.29 37.68 -16.85
C ALA A 442 11.05 38.52 -16.48
N GLY A 443 11.11 39.21 -15.34
CA GLY A 443 9.98 39.99 -14.79
C GLY A 443 8.83 39.17 -14.21
N ARG A 444 9.05 37.88 -13.92
CA ARG A 444 8.05 36.93 -13.38
C ARG A 444 8.67 36.12 -12.22
N ARG A 445 7.90 35.19 -11.62
CA ARG A 445 8.47 34.16 -10.73
C ARG A 445 9.51 33.34 -11.51
N ARG A 446 10.69 33.16 -10.93
CA ARG A 446 11.74 32.28 -11.44
C ARG A 446 11.40 30.82 -11.12
N THR A 447 11.05 30.04 -12.13
CA THR A 447 10.68 28.63 -11.96
C THR A 447 11.93 27.78 -11.72
N PRO A 448 12.03 27.03 -10.61
CA PRO A 448 13.20 26.22 -10.30
C PRO A 448 13.49 25.16 -11.37
N VAL A 449 14.78 24.91 -11.63
CA VAL A 449 15.27 23.85 -12.52
C VAL A 449 15.94 22.78 -11.67
N VAL A 450 15.42 21.55 -11.76
CA VAL A 450 15.86 20.41 -10.97
C VAL A 450 16.46 19.35 -11.91
N LEU A 451 17.60 18.75 -11.57
CA LEU A 451 18.26 17.75 -12.41
C LEU A 451 17.98 16.31 -11.91
N LYS A 452 17.48 15.43 -12.78
CA LYS A 452 17.18 14.03 -12.42
C LYS A 452 18.27 13.09 -12.93
N ILE A 453 19.00 12.48 -11.99
CA ILE A 453 20.20 11.67 -12.26
C ILE A 453 19.95 10.16 -12.14
N ALA A 454 20.82 9.36 -12.75
CA ALA A 454 20.80 7.90 -12.62
C ALA A 454 21.42 7.45 -11.27
N PRO A 455 21.08 6.26 -10.77
CA PRO A 455 21.82 5.64 -9.67
C PRO A 455 23.11 4.96 -10.15
N ASP A 456 23.26 4.77 -11.47
CA ASP A 456 24.38 4.08 -12.10
C ASP A 456 25.49 5.08 -12.45
N LEU A 457 26.19 5.56 -11.42
CA LEU A 457 27.25 6.57 -11.50
C LEU A 457 28.48 6.12 -10.69
N SER A 458 29.67 6.46 -11.15
CA SER A 458 30.91 6.35 -10.36
C SER A 458 31.03 7.49 -9.33
N GLU A 459 32.04 7.44 -8.46
CA GLU A 459 32.36 8.56 -7.55
C GLU A 459 32.75 9.82 -8.32
N ASP A 460 33.53 9.67 -9.40
CA ASP A 460 33.97 10.77 -10.26
C ASP A 460 32.78 11.41 -10.99
N ASP A 461 31.86 10.60 -11.55
CA ASP A 461 30.62 11.12 -12.16
C ASP A 461 29.78 11.91 -11.13
N LYS A 462 29.67 11.41 -9.89
CA LYS A 462 28.95 12.08 -8.80
C LYS A 462 29.60 13.42 -8.43
N GLN A 463 30.92 13.47 -8.34
CA GLN A 463 31.68 14.71 -8.09
C GLN A 463 31.50 15.71 -9.25
N ASP A 464 31.61 15.25 -10.50
CA ASP A 464 31.45 16.10 -11.68
C ASP A 464 30.03 16.68 -11.80
N ILE A 465 29.00 15.88 -11.51
CA ILE A 465 27.62 16.37 -11.40
C ILE A 465 27.51 17.40 -10.28
N ALA A 466 28.07 17.13 -9.09
CA ALA A 466 28.00 18.05 -7.94
C ALA A 466 28.65 19.42 -8.24
N ASP A 467 29.79 19.41 -8.92
CA ASP A 467 30.49 20.63 -9.38
C ASP A 467 29.60 21.44 -10.32
N VAL A 468 29.01 20.80 -11.34
CA VAL A 468 28.19 21.49 -12.36
C VAL A 468 26.89 22.03 -11.75
N VAL A 469 26.16 21.26 -10.94
CA VAL A 469 24.90 21.76 -10.35
C VAL A 469 25.13 22.92 -9.39
N THR A 470 26.21 22.88 -8.62
CA THR A 470 26.57 23.95 -7.66
C THR A 470 27.05 25.21 -8.38
N SER A 471 27.80 25.08 -9.49
CA SER A 471 28.35 26.23 -10.22
C SER A 471 27.38 26.88 -11.21
N ARG A 472 26.42 26.13 -11.76
CA ARG A 472 25.47 26.62 -12.78
C ARG A 472 24.10 27.04 -12.25
N GLY A 473 23.89 27.03 -10.93
CA GLY A 473 22.64 27.50 -10.33
C GLY A 473 21.44 26.57 -10.63
N VAL A 474 21.68 25.26 -10.63
CA VAL A 474 20.62 24.25 -10.60
C VAL A 474 19.99 24.28 -9.22
N ASP A 475 18.67 24.37 -9.18
CA ASP A 475 17.92 24.65 -7.95
C ASP A 475 17.74 23.39 -7.08
N GLY A 476 17.87 22.18 -7.66
CA GLY A 476 17.79 20.92 -6.91
C GLY A 476 18.17 19.68 -7.71
N LEU A 477 18.21 18.54 -7.02
CA LEU A 477 18.43 17.21 -7.62
C LEU A 477 17.21 16.29 -7.41
N ILE A 478 17.00 15.35 -8.33
CA ILE A 478 16.15 14.18 -8.12
C ILE A 478 17.00 12.91 -8.18
N VAL A 479 17.06 12.20 -7.06
CA VAL A 479 17.98 11.08 -6.82
C VAL A 479 17.19 9.86 -6.35
N SER A 480 16.86 8.88 -7.19
CA SER A 480 17.33 8.68 -8.58
C SER A 480 16.26 8.18 -9.54
N ASN A 481 16.64 8.12 -10.82
CA ASN A 481 15.93 7.32 -11.82
C ASN A 481 16.12 5.80 -11.55
N THR A 482 15.57 5.00 -12.45
CA THR A 482 15.73 3.53 -12.52
C THR A 482 17.18 3.07 -12.71
N THR A 483 17.51 1.88 -12.21
CA THR A 483 18.84 1.26 -12.33
C THR A 483 18.92 0.31 -13.53
N ILE A 484 20.06 0.24 -14.22
CA ILE A 484 20.32 -0.84 -15.20
C ILE A 484 20.90 -2.09 -14.54
N ALA A 485 21.38 -2.00 -13.30
CA ALA A 485 21.87 -3.16 -12.56
C ALA A 485 20.77 -4.22 -12.39
N ARG A 486 21.20 -5.48 -12.26
CA ARG A 486 20.35 -6.63 -11.89
C ARG A 486 21.02 -7.32 -10.71
N PRO A 487 20.58 -7.02 -9.47
CA PRO A 487 21.04 -7.76 -8.30
C PRO A 487 20.79 -9.26 -8.47
N GLU A 488 21.73 -10.09 -8.02
CA GLU A 488 21.59 -11.56 -8.06
C GLU A 488 20.46 -12.07 -7.17
N THR A 489 20.00 -11.22 -6.23
CA THR A 489 18.85 -11.47 -5.35
C THR A 489 17.48 -11.37 -6.04
N LEU A 490 17.41 -10.97 -7.32
CA LEU A 490 16.15 -10.94 -8.07
C LEU A 490 15.66 -12.36 -8.37
N VAL A 491 14.42 -12.69 -8.00
CA VAL A 491 13.84 -14.02 -8.18
C VAL A 491 12.67 -14.08 -9.17
N SER A 492 12.00 -12.97 -9.49
CA SER A 492 10.90 -12.97 -10.47
C SER A 492 11.37 -13.41 -11.87
N ASP A 493 10.49 -14.04 -12.65
CA ASP A 493 10.80 -14.57 -13.99
C ASP A 493 11.29 -13.47 -14.96
N ALA A 494 10.67 -12.29 -14.89
CA ALA A 494 11.00 -11.14 -15.73
C ALA A 494 12.33 -10.44 -15.37
N ARG A 495 13.13 -10.94 -14.42
CA ARG A 495 14.40 -10.32 -13.99
C ARG A 495 15.40 -10.06 -15.13
N GLY A 496 15.40 -10.92 -16.15
CA GLY A 496 16.26 -10.80 -17.33
C GLY A 496 15.82 -9.74 -18.36
N GLU A 497 14.66 -9.09 -18.17
CA GLU A 497 14.12 -8.14 -19.14
C GLU A 497 15.00 -6.88 -19.28
N VAL A 498 15.16 -6.40 -20.51
CA VAL A 498 15.92 -5.17 -20.81
C VAL A 498 15.13 -3.93 -20.38
N GLY A 499 15.80 -3.01 -19.69
CA GLY A 499 15.23 -1.72 -19.30
C GLY A 499 15.71 -1.26 -17.93
N GLY A 500 15.10 -0.20 -17.41
CA GLY A 500 15.32 0.30 -16.06
C GLY A 500 14.53 -0.46 -15.02
N LEU A 501 15.22 -1.02 -14.02
CA LEU A 501 14.66 -1.63 -12.81
C LEU A 501 14.30 -0.54 -11.79
N SER A 502 13.18 -0.75 -11.09
CA SER A 502 12.58 0.13 -10.08
C SER A 502 11.94 -0.69 -8.97
N GLY A 503 11.62 -0.07 -7.83
CA GLY A 503 11.05 -0.75 -6.65
C GLY A 503 12.10 -1.11 -5.62
N MET A 504 11.76 -2.06 -4.73
CA MET A 504 12.55 -2.38 -3.53
C MET A 504 14.05 -2.64 -3.80
N PRO A 505 14.48 -3.37 -4.86
CA PRO A 505 15.90 -3.65 -5.13
C PRO A 505 16.74 -2.42 -5.49
N VAL A 506 16.13 -1.23 -5.59
CA VAL A 506 16.80 0.05 -5.87
C VAL A 506 16.90 0.91 -4.61
N LYS A 507 16.31 0.50 -3.47
CA LYS A 507 16.24 1.32 -2.24
C LYS A 507 17.64 1.76 -1.79
N ASP A 508 18.49 0.80 -1.45
CA ASP A 508 19.78 1.08 -0.82
C ASP A 508 20.72 1.84 -1.77
N LYS A 509 20.75 1.43 -3.05
CA LYS A 509 21.54 2.10 -4.09
C LYS A 509 21.13 3.57 -4.26
N SER A 510 19.83 3.86 -4.32
CA SER A 510 19.35 5.25 -4.42
C SER A 510 19.56 6.04 -3.13
N THR A 511 19.44 5.42 -1.94
CA THR A 511 19.75 6.06 -0.65
C THR A 511 21.25 6.38 -0.51
N ALA A 512 22.14 5.52 -1.01
CA ALA A 512 23.57 5.80 -1.06
C ALA A 512 23.88 7.02 -1.94
N VAL A 513 23.32 7.09 -3.16
CA VAL A 513 23.52 8.26 -4.05
C VAL A 513 22.93 9.54 -3.45
N ILE A 514 21.81 9.48 -2.71
CA ILE A 514 21.30 10.65 -1.95
C ILE A 514 22.35 11.13 -0.95
N ARG A 515 22.91 10.22 -0.14
CA ARG A 515 23.94 10.52 0.86
C ARG A 515 25.20 11.12 0.24
N ASP A 516 25.65 10.57 -0.90
CA ASP A 516 26.80 11.11 -1.62
C ASP A 516 26.53 12.51 -2.18
N MET A 517 25.42 12.70 -2.90
CA MET A 517 25.12 14.01 -3.49
C MET A 517 24.87 15.07 -2.44
N TYR A 518 24.28 14.74 -1.29
CA TYR A 518 24.12 15.66 -0.16
C TYR A 518 25.48 16.10 0.41
N ARG A 519 26.38 15.13 0.64
CA ARG A 519 27.76 15.39 1.09
C ARG A 519 28.54 16.26 0.09
N LEU A 520 28.49 15.90 -1.19
CA LEU A 520 29.24 16.57 -2.27
C LEU A 520 28.75 18.00 -2.52
N THR A 521 27.42 18.24 -2.45
CA THR A 521 26.83 19.57 -2.54
C THR A 521 26.80 20.33 -1.20
N GLN A 522 27.35 19.74 -0.12
CA GLN A 522 27.40 20.32 1.23
C GLN A 522 26.02 20.72 1.77
N GLY A 523 24.97 19.96 1.42
CA GLY A 523 23.57 20.26 1.77
C GLY A 523 22.97 21.52 1.12
N LYS A 524 23.69 22.19 0.20
CA LYS A 524 23.26 23.46 -0.42
C LYS A 524 22.26 23.28 -1.55
N VAL A 525 22.17 22.09 -2.14
CA VAL A 525 21.28 21.76 -3.26
C VAL A 525 20.21 20.80 -2.75
N PRO A 526 18.94 21.24 -2.59
CA PRO A 526 17.84 20.38 -2.15
C PRO A 526 17.68 19.11 -3.01
N ILE A 527 17.41 17.98 -2.35
CA ILE A 527 17.30 16.67 -3.00
C ILE A 527 15.87 16.13 -2.86
N ILE A 528 15.28 15.70 -3.98
CA ILE A 528 14.09 14.86 -4.00
C ILE A 528 14.53 13.39 -4.07
N GLY A 529 14.31 12.63 -3.00
CA GLY A 529 14.72 11.23 -2.87
C GLY A 529 13.73 10.25 -3.51
N VAL A 530 14.20 9.36 -4.38
CA VAL A 530 13.36 8.47 -5.20
C VAL A 530 14.00 7.10 -5.37
N GLY A 531 13.20 6.05 -5.27
CA GLY A 531 13.61 4.66 -5.53
C GLY A 531 13.45 3.75 -4.30
N GLY A 532 12.70 2.65 -4.45
CA GLY A 532 12.50 1.66 -3.39
C GLY A 532 11.67 2.11 -2.18
N ILE A 533 11.01 3.27 -2.23
CA ILE A 533 10.16 3.74 -1.14
C ILE A 533 8.83 2.98 -1.15
N SER A 534 8.57 2.24 -0.08
CA SER A 534 7.36 1.44 0.12
C SER A 534 6.72 1.60 1.50
N THR A 535 7.44 2.20 2.45
CA THR A 535 7.03 2.50 3.83
C THR A 535 7.51 3.89 4.24
N GLY A 536 6.98 4.41 5.34
CA GLY A 536 7.48 5.61 5.99
C GLY A 536 8.92 5.46 6.48
N ILE A 537 9.36 4.24 6.83
CA ILE A 537 10.78 3.95 7.16
C ILE A 537 11.66 4.22 5.93
N ASP A 538 11.31 3.67 4.77
CA ASP A 538 12.08 3.89 3.52
C ASP A 538 12.12 5.39 3.12
N ALA A 539 11.06 6.14 3.40
CA ALA A 539 11.01 7.58 3.19
C ALA A 539 11.91 8.32 4.18
N TYR A 540 11.83 7.95 5.46
CA TYR A 540 12.57 8.54 6.56
C TYR A 540 14.09 8.31 6.43
N GLU A 541 14.51 7.11 6.03
CA GLU A 541 15.90 6.79 5.67
C GLU A 541 16.45 7.75 4.60
N LYS A 542 15.66 8.08 3.58
CA LYS A 542 16.07 9.01 2.52
C LYS A 542 16.11 10.45 2.98
N LEU A 543 15.17 10.87 3.83
CA LEU A 543 15.19 12.20 4.44
C LEU A 543 16.45 12.38 5.30
N LYS A 544 16.73 11.45 6.21
CA LYS A 544 17.95 11.46 7.03
C LYS A 544 19.23 11.37 6.22
N ALA A 545 19.23 10.64 5.10
CA ALA A 545 20.37 10.60 4.18
C ALA A 545 20.62 11.93 3.43
N GLY A 546 19.67 12.88 3.42
CA GLY A 546 19.83 14.20 2.80
C GLY A 546 18.70 14.67 1.89
N ALA A 547 17.65 13.87 1.69
CA ALA A 547 16.50 14.30 0.90
C ALA A 547 15.63 15.31 1.67
N SER A 548 15.17 16.36 0.99
CA SER A 548 14.23 17.36 1.52
C SER A 548 12.77 16.99 1.24
N LEU A 549 12.54 16.18 0.20
CA LEU A 549 11.27 15.63 -0.24
C LEU A 549 11.50 14.19 -0.76
N VAL A 550 10.44 13.40 -0.93
CA VAL A 550 10.52 12.06 -1.51
C VAL A 550 9.48 11.83 -2.60
N GLN A 551 9.77 10.96 -3.57
CA GLN A 551 8.77 10.48 -4.54
C GLN A 551 8.64 8.97 -4.58
N LEU A 552 7.42 8.53 -4.86
CA LEU A 552 7.06 7.12 -5.02
C LEU A 552 6.38 6.85 -6.37
N TYR A 553 6.52 5.61 -6.84
CA TYR A 553 5.86 5.10 -8.05
C TYR A 553 5.64 3.60 -7.90
N THR A 554 6.70 2.78 -7.91
CA THR A 554 6.58 1.31 -7.98
C THR A 554 5.69 0.74 -6.87
N ALA A 555 5.79 1.26 -5.64
CA ALA A 555 4.95 0.81 -4.53
C ALA A 555 3.45 1.09 -4.75
N LEU A 556 3.03 2.16 -5.45
CA LEU A 556 1.61 2.35 -5.84
C LEU A 556 1.11 1.21 -6.72
N THR A 557 1.99 0.67 -7.58
CA THR A 557 1.63 -0.42 -8.49
C THR A 557 1.39 -1.75 -7.75
N TYR A 558 1.78 -1.85 -6.48
CA TYR A 558 1.54 -3.01 -5.61
C TYR A 558 0.53 -2.75 -4.49
N GLN A 559 0.54 -1.56 -3.90
CA GLN A 559 -0.20 -1.21 -2.68
C GLN A 559 -1.34 -0.20 -2.91
N GLY A 560 -1.49 0.32 -4.14
CA GLY A 560 -2.49 1.32 -4.48
C GLY A 560 -2.22 2.70 -3.87
N PHE A 561 -3.23 3.55 -3.96
CA PHE A 561 -3.17 4.96 -3.55
C PHE A 561 -3.25 5.26 -2.03
N PRO A 562 -3.87 4.43 -1.16
CA PRO A 562 -3.85 4.66 0.29
C PRO A 562 -2.45 4.80 0.89
N LEU A 563 -1.45 4.19 0.23
CA LEU A 563 -0.03 4.26 0.57
C LEU A 563 0.45 5.68 0.90
N VAL A 564 -0.03 6.70 0.18
CA VAL A 564 0.43 8.09 0.37
C VAL A 564 0.09 8.61 1.76
N ASN A 565 -1.13 8.34 2.23
CA ASN A 565 -1.59 8.74 3.57
C ASN A 565 -0.88 7.91 4.64
N ARG A 566 -0.64 6.62 4.39
CA ARG A 566 0.13 5.77 5.29
C ARG A 566 1.54 6.30 5.53
N LEU A 567 2.27 6.62 4.45
CA LEU A 567 3.62 7.19 4.57
C LEU A 567 3.64 8.47 5.39
N ASN A 568 2.66 9.36 5.21
CA ASN A 568 2.55 10.58 6.02
C ASN A 568 2.33 10.27 7.52
N ARG A 569 1.44 9.31 7.86
CA ARG A 569 1.26 8.86 9.25
C ARG A 569 2.50 8.19 9.83
N GLU A 570 3.14 7.30 9.08
CA GLU A 570 4.35 6.57 9.49
C GLU A 570 5.53 7.54 9.70
N LEU A 571 5.72 8.52 8.81
CA LEU A 571 6.72 9.58 8.96
C LEU A 571 6.52 10.38 10.25
N LYS A 572 5.28 10.74 10.58
CA LYS A 572 4.97 11.44 11.82
C LYS A 572 5.37 10.63 13.06
N VAL A 573 5.02 9.34 13.12
CA VAL A 573 5.39 8.46 14.25
C VAL A 573 6.91 8.35 14.38
N LEU A 574 7.64 8.24 13.25
CA LEU A 574 9.11 8.18 13.25
C LEU A 574 9.76 9.49 13.71
N MET A 575 9.20 10.64 13.32
CA MET A 575 9.63 11.95 13.78
C MET A 575 9.40 12.14 15.28
N GLU A 576 8.19 11.82 15.77
CA GLU A 576 7.83 11.92 17.19
C GLU A 576 8.72 11.00 18.06
N ARG A 577 9.03 9.79 17.57
CA ARG A 577 9.95 8.84 18.22
C ARG A 577 11.38 9.39 18.33
N ASP A 578 11.90 9.99 17.27
CA ASP A 578 13.27 10.53 17.24
C ASP A 578 13.37 11.97 17.82
N GLY A 579 12.25 12.56 18.26
CA GLY A 579 12.20 13.86 18.91
C GLY A 579 12.18 15.08 17.97
N TYR A 580 11.83 14.90 16.69
CA TYR A 580 11.74 15.98 15.70
C TYR A 580 10.32 16.56 15.62
N HIS A 581 10.22 17.87 15.51
CA HIS A 581 8.95 18.60 15.44
C HIS A 581 8.55 19.02 14.02
N THR A 582 9.52 19.10 13.10
CA THR A 582 9.29 19.44 11.69
C THR A 582 10.07 18.52 10.76
N ILE A 583 9.55 18.26 9.55
CA ILE A 583 10.22 17.42 8.57
C ILE A 583 11.58 18.01 8.13
N ALA A 584 11.72 19.33 8.21
CA ALA A 584 12.97 20.05 7.97
C ALA A 584 14.07 19.66 8.97
N GLU A 585 13.72 19.33 10.22
CA GLU A 585 14.68 18.82 11.22
C GLU A 585 15.14 17.39 10.93
N VAL A 586 14.50 16.64 10.02
CA VAL A 586 14.94 15.27 9.65
C VAL A 586 16.00 15.31 8.54
N VAL A 587 15.98 16.35 7.70
CA VAL A 587 16.76 16.42 6.45
C VAL A 587 18.26 16.37 6.75
N GLY A 588 18.93 15.33 6.25
CA GLY A 588 20.39 15.21 6.35
C GLY A 588 20.93 14.82 7.74
N LYS A 589 20.08 14.39 8.69
CA LYS A 589 20.53 14.04 10.05
C LYS A 589 21.53 12.89 10.16
N ASP A 590 21.69 12.05 9.14
CA ASP A 590 22.80 11.07 9.10
C ASP A 590 24.20 11.71 8.97
N HIS A 591 24.28 13.01 8.66
CA HIS A 591 25.54 13.74 8.43
C HIS A 591 25.96 14.63 9.61
N GLU A 592 25.10 14.81 10.60
CA GLU A 592 25.45 15.48 11.86
C GLU A 592 26.20 14.49 12.78
N LYS A 593 27.23 14.98 13.49
CA LYS A 593 28.11 14.19 14.36
C LYS A 593 27.93 14.55 15.83
#